data_AF-A0A516UWM3-F1
#
_entry.id   AF-A0A516UWM3-F1
#
_cell.length_a   1.000
_cell.length_b   1.000
_cell.length_c   1.000
_cell.angle_alpha   90.00
_cell.angle_beta   90.00
_cell.angle_gamma   90.00
#
_symmetry.space_group_name_H-M   'P 1'
#
loop_
_entity.id
_entity.type
_entity.pdbx_description
1 polymer ?
#
loop_
_entity_poly.entity_id
_entity_poly.type
_entity_poly.pdbx_seq_one_letter_code
_entity_poly.pdbx_strand_id
1 'polypeptide(L)'
;MERCPSLGVTLYALVVVLGLRAAPAGGQHYLHIRPAPSDNLPLVDLIEHPDPIFDPKEKDLNETLLRSLLGGHYDPGFMATSPPEERPGGGGGAGAGAGAAGGAEDLAELDQLLRQRPSGAMPSEIKGLEFSEGLAPGKKQ
;
A
#
# COMPACT_ATOMS: atom_id res chain seq x y z
N MET A 1 51.23 -31.87 14.47
CA MET A 1 50.03 -31.05 14.74
C MET A 1 48.89 -31.67 13.97
N GLU A 2 48.19 -32.60 14.61
CA GLU A 2 47.09 -33.32 13.98
C GLU A 2 45.91 -32.35 13.81
N ARG A 3 45.56 -32.05 12.56
CA ARG A 3 44.35 -31.28 12.26
C ARG A 3 43.18 -32.22 12.51
N CYS A 4 42.54 -32.10 13.66
CA CYS A 4 41.35 -32.87 14.01
C CYS A 4 40.27 -32.66 12.93
N PRO A 5 39.95 -33.67 12.10
CA PRO A 5 38.97 -33.54 11.03
C PRO A 5 37.56 -33.29 11.60
N SER A 6 37.34 -33.65 12.87
CA SER A 6 36.11 -33.39 13.62
C SER A 6 35.78 -31.90 13.74
N LEU A 7 36.79 -31.02 13.83
CA LEU A 7 36.56 -29.58 14.03
C LEU A 7 35.94 -28.93 12.79
N GLY A 8 36.36 -29.37 11.59
CA GLY A 8 35.76 -28.92 10.34
C GLY A 8 34.30 -29.36 10.18
N VAL A 9 34.01 -30.61 10.54
CA VAL A 9 32.64 -31.16 10.50
C VAL A 9 31.74 -30.45 11.50
N THR A 10 32.23 -30.18 12.72
CA THR A 10 31.45 -29.44 13.73
C THR A 10 31.15 -28.01 13.31
N LEU A 11 32.12 -27.32 12.69
CA LEU A 11 31.91 -25.95 12.20
C LEU A 11 30.91 -25.92 11.04
N TYR A 12 31.01 -26.88 10.12
CA TYR A 12 30.05 -27.02 9.02
C TYR A 12 28.63 -27.29 9.53
N ALA A 13 28.48 -28.22 10.48
CA ALA A 13 27.21 -28.50 11.12
C ALA A 13 26.63 -27.25 11.82
N LEU A 14 27.47 -26.46 12.50
CA LEU A 14 27.07 -25.23 13.18
C LEU A 14 26.54 -24.18 12.17
N VAL A 15 27.22 -24.01 11.04
CA VAL A 15 26.80 -23.11 9.95
C VAL A 15 25.47 -23.55 9.36
N VAL A 16 25.28 -24.86 9.12
CA VAL A 16 24.03 -25.41 8.59
C VAL A 16 22.87 -25.19 9.58
N VAL A 17 23.08 -25.43 10.88
CA VAL A 17 22.05 -25.23 11.92
C VAL A 17 21.70 -23.74 12.06
N LEU A 18 22.70 -22.84 12.02
CA LEU A 18 22.46 -21.40 12.05
C LEU A 18 21.72 -20.91 10.80
N GLY A 19 22.06 -21.43 9.61
CA GLY A 19 21.38 -21.13 8.35
C GLY A 19 19.93 -21.58 8.35
N LEU A 20 19.63 -22.77 8.89
CA LEU A 20 18.25 -23.24 9.05
C LEU A 20 17.45 -22.38 10.04
N ARG A 21 18.08 -21.86 11.09
CA ARG A 21 17.41 -21.00 12.09
C ARG A 21 17.18 -19.56 11.61
N ALA A 22 17.98 -19.10 10.66
CA ALA A 22 17.91 -17.77 10.07
C ALA A 22 16.94 -17.68 8.87
N ALA A 23 16.43 -18.83 8.39
CA ALA A 23 15.34 -18.81 7.42
C ALA A 23 14.16 -18.07 8.06
N PRO A 24 13.66 -16.98 7.45
CA PRO A 24 12.45 -16.34 7.94
C PRO A 24 11.36 -17.41 7.90
N ALA A 25 10.84 -17.76 9.06
CA ALA A 25 9.57 -18.45 9.15
C ALA A 25 8.50 -17.48 8.64
N GLY A 26 8.39 -17.34 7.32
CA GLY A 26 7.17 -16.91 6.65
C GLY A 26 6.16 -18.03 6.85
N GLY A 27 5.69 -18.18 8.09
CA GLY A 27 4.87 -19.29 8.56
C GLY A 27 3.48 -19.20 7.96
N GLN A 28 3.34 -19.56 6.70
CA GLN A 28 2.04 -19.92 6.15
C GLN A 28 1.53 -21.13 6.97
N HIS A 29 0.31 -21.02 7.47
CA HIS A 29 -0.26 -22.01 8.39
C HIS A 29 -0.26 -23.41 7.76
N TYR A 30 0.57 -24.32 8.27
CA TYR A 30 0.72 -25.69 7.74
C TYR A 30 -0.61 -26.45 7.63
N LEU A 31 -1.55 -26.21 8.56
CA LEU A 31 -2.85 -26.87 8.61
C LEU A 31 -3.99 -26.08 7.97
N HIS A 32 -3.75 -24.86 7.45
CA HIS A 32 -4.75 -23.98 6.81
C HIS A 32 -6.12 -23.89 7.52
N ILE A 33 -6.13 -23.97 8.86
CA ILE A 33 -7.35 -23.96 9.67
C ILE A 33 -8.06 -22.60 9.58
N ARG A 34 -7.32 -21.55 9.22
CA ARG A 34 -7.84 -20.20 8.94
C ARG A 34 -7.47 -19.81 7.52
N PRO A 35 -8.33 -19.04 6.83
CA PRO A 35 -7.98 -18.47 5.54
C PRO A 35 -6.79 -17.50 5.70
N ALA A 36 -5.92 -17.47 4.71
CA ALA A 36 -4.84 -16.48 4.64
C ALA A 36 -5.42 -15.12 4.21
N PRO A 37 -4.96 -14.00 4.80
CA PRO A 37 -5.31 -12.68 4.32
C PRO A 37 -4.67 -12.41 2.94
N SER A 38 -5.29 -11.51 2.17
CA SER A 38 -4.84 -11.07 0.85
C SER A 38 -4.35 -9.63 0.92
N ASP A 39 -3.25 -9.32 0.23
CA ASP A 39 -2.67 -7.97 0.14
C ASP A 39 -3.16 -7.19 -1.10
N ASN A 40 -4.15 -7.72 -1.83
CA ASN A 40 -4.74 -7.03 -2.98
C ASN A 40 -5.55 -5.80 -2.56
N LEU A 41 -5.30 -4.67 -3.22
CA LEU A 41 -6.02 -3.40 -3.06
C LEU A 41 -6.80 -3.08 -4.35
N PRO A 42 -7.89 -2.27 -4.32
CA PRO A 42 -8.44 -1.54 -3.18
C PRO A 42 -9.23 -2.43 -2.22
N LEU A 43 -9.33 -2.00 -0.96
CA LEU A 43 -10.17 -2.67 0.03
C LEU A 43 -11.61 -2.16 -0.08
N VAL A 44 -12.55 -3.07 0.13
CA VAL A 44 -13.95 -2.71 0.42
C VAL A 44 -14.04 -2.43 1.91
N ASP A 45 -14.83 -1.43 2.28
CA ASP A 45 -15.08 -1.10 3.69
C ASP A 45 -15.70 -2.29 4.43
N LEU A 46 -15.51 -2.33 5.75
CA LEU A 46 -16.04 -3.40 6.58
C LEU A 46 -17.58 -3.33 6.61
N ILE A 47 -18.23 -4.48 6.43
CA ILE A 47 -19.67 -4.59 6.66
C ILE A 47 -19.89 -4.66 8.17
N GLU A 48 -20.18 -3.50 8.76
CA GLU A 48 -20.39 -3.34 10.19
C GLU A 48 -21.76 -3.89 10.64
N HIS A 49 -21.83 -4.36 11.89
CA HIS A 49 -23.09 -4.81 12.47
C HIS A 49 -23.91 -3.60 12.93
N PRO A 50 -25.20 -3.48 12.56
CA PRO A 50 -26.01 -2.30 12.85
C PRO A 50 -26.50 -2.20 14.30
N ASP A 51 -25.95 -2.98 15.23
CA ASP A 51 -26.42 -3.00 16.62
C ASP A 51 -25.68 -1.94 17.44
N PRO A 52 -26.38 -0.95 18.04
CA PRO A 52 -25.75 0.13 18.79
C PRO A 52 -24.93 -0.33 20.01
N ILE A 53 -25.04 -1.59 20.42
CA ILE A 53 -24.16 -2.15 21.46
C ILE A 53 -22.68 -2.14 21.05
N PHE A 54 -22.40 -2.20 19.74
CA PHE A 54 -21.06 -2.14 19.19
C PHE A 54 -20.54 -0.71 19.01
N ASP A 55 -21.43 0.30 19.12
CA ASP A 55 -21.06 1.69 19.01
C ASP A 55 -20.40 2.20 20.31
N PRO A 56 -19.31 2.99 20.21
CA PRO A 56 -18.70 3.62 21.38
C PRO A 56 -19.64 4.67 22.00
N LYS A 57 -19.52 4.86 23.31
CA LYS A 57 -20.36 5.82 24.05
C LYS A 57 -19.74 7.21 23.99
N GLU A 58 -20.54 8.25 24.26
CA GLU A 58 -20.09 9.65 24.25
C GLU A 58 -18.88 9.93 25.16
N LYS A 59 -18.82 9.26 26.32
CA LYS A 59 -17.67 9.36 27.24
C LYS A 59 -16.34 8.89 26.64
N ASP A 60 -16.39 8.00 25.64
CA ASP A 60 -15.24 7.42 24.97
C ASP A 60 -14.83 8.28 23.75
N LEU A 61 -15.72 9.18 23.30
CA LEU A 61 -15.55 10.07 22.15
C LEU A 61 -14.91 11.42 22.53
N ASN A 62 -13.80 11.39 23.29
CA ASN A 62 -13.04 12.60 23.63
C ASN A 62 -11.84 12.79 22.69
N GLU A 63 -11.88 13.82 21.85
CA GLU A 63 -10.84 14.08 20.85
C GLU A 63 -9.43 14.21 21.45
N THR A 64 -9.28 14.88 22.60
CA THR A 64 -7.95 15.10 23.19
C THR A 64 -7.32 13.79 23.66
N LEU A 65 -8.13 12.93 24.27
CA LEU A 65 -7.70 11.61 24.71
C LEU A 65 -7.41 10.71 23.50
N LEU A 66 -8.30 10.68 22.50
CA LEU A 66 -8.12 9.90 21.28
C LEU A 66 -6.86 10.33 20.53
N ARG A 67 -6.61 11.64 20.40
CA ARG A 67 -5.38 12.18 19.79
C ARG A 67 -4.14 11.79 20.59
N SER A 68 -4.18 11.87 21.93
CA SER A 68 -3.04 11.44 22.76
C SER A 68 -2.78 9.92 22.67
N LEU A 69 -3.84 9.12 22.56
CA LEU A 69 -3.76 7.67 22.43
C LEU A 69 -3.18 7.25 21.06
N LEU A 70 -3.60 7.93 20.00
CA LEU A 70 -3.13 7.70 18.64
C LEU A 70 -1.69 8.22 18.46
N GLY A 71 -1.32 9.27 19.19
CA GLY A 71 0.05 9.74 19.36
C GLY A 71 0.73 10.01 18.01
N GLY A 72 1.85 9.33 17.78
CA GLY A 72 2.64 9.48 16.55
C GLY A 72 2.02 8.87 15.29
N HIS A 73 0.92 8.12 15.38
CA HIS A 73 0.22 7.57 14.23
C HIS A 73 -0.75 8.55 13.58
N TYR A 74 -0.95 9.73 14.18
CA TYR A 74 -1.92 10.69 13.68
C TYR A 74 -1.32 11.47 12.50
N ASP A 75 -1.89 11.27 11.32
CA ASP A 75 -1.50 12.01 10.12
C ASP A 75 -2.63 12.98 9.71
N PRO A 76 -2.47 14.31 9.91
CA PRO A 76 -3.48 15.28 9.53
C PRO A 76 -3.72 15.39 8.01
N GLY A 77 -2.82 14.85 7.17
CA GLY A 77 -3.01 14.81 5.72
C GLY A 77 -3.98 13.73 5.26
N PHE A 78 -4.14 12.66 6.05
CA PHE A 78 -4.97 11.49 5.71
C PHE A 78 -6.07 11.20 6.74
N MET A 79 -6.07 11.85 7.91
CA MET A 79 -7.04 11.65 8.98
C MET A 79 -7.65 12.98 9.43
N ALA A 80 -8.98 13.02 9.56
CA ALA A 80 -9.71 14.17 10.07
C ALA A 80 -10.98 13.71 10.83
N THR A 81 -11.43 14.50 11.80
CA THR A 81 -12.69 14.26 12.53
C THR A 81 -13.91 14.70 11.72
N SER A 82 -13.75 15.72 10.89
CA SER A 82 -14.71 16.15 9.88
C SER A 82 -14.04 16.12 8.51
N PRO A 83 -14.74 15.70 7.44
CA PRO A 83 -14.23 15.83 6.09
C PRO A 83 -13.79 17.27 5.80
N PRO A 84 -12.72 17.47 5.00
CA PRO A 84 -12.33 18.81 4.58
C PRO A 84 -13.49 19.50 3.86
N GLU A 85 -13.68 20.79 4.15
CA GLU A 85 -14.76 21.58 3.56
C GLU A 85 -14.62 21.56 2.03
N GLU A 86 -15.69 21.11 1.37
CA GLU A 86 -15.76 21.09 -0.08
C GLU A 86 -15.55 22.53 -0.56
N ARG A 87 -14.43 22.78 -1.25
CA ARG A 87 -14.18 24.08 -1.86
C ARG A 87 -15.43 24.44 -2.68
N PRO A 88 -15.97 25.67 -2.63
CA PRO A 88 -17.19 26.07 -3.36
C PRO A 88 -17.08 26.06 -4.91
N GLY A 89 -16.25 25.19 -5.48
CA GLY A 89 -16.10 24.90 -6.90
C GLY A 89 -15.32 23.61 -7.18
N GLY A 90 -15.28 22.65 -6.26
CA GLY A 90 -14.60 21.37 -6.49
C GLY A 90 -15.42 20.22 -5.94
N GLY A 91 -16.35 19.70 -6.76
CA GLY A 91 -17.12 18.51 -6.45
C GLY A 91 -16.19 17.32 -6.30
N GLY A 92 -16.17 16.74 -5.11
CA GLY A 92 -15.24 15.66 -4.79
C GLY A 92 -15.32 15.17 -3.36
N GLY A 93 -16.43 15.40 -2.66
CA GLY A 93 -16.75 14.69 -1.43
C GLY A 93 -17.28 13.30 -1.74
N ALA A 94 -16.61 12.27 -1.21
CA ALA A 94 -17.20 10.95 -0.98
C ALA A 94 -18.28 11.07 0.11
N GLY A 95 -19.37 11.76 -0.22
CA GLY A 95 -20.61 11.81 0.53
C GLY A 95 -21.70 11.24 -0.38
N ALA A 96 -22.31 10.15 0.06
CA ALA A 96 -23.40 9.50 -0.65
C ALA A 96 -24.54 10.52 -0.92
N GLY A 97 -24.70 10.90 -2.19
CA GLY A 97 -25.93 11.48 -2.72
C GLY A 97 -25.91 12.97 -3.04
N ALA A 98 -25.30 13.35 -4.18
CA ALA A 98 -25.83 14.36 -5.12
C ALA A 98 -24.91 14.51 -6.36
N GLY A 99 -25.44 14.32 -7.58
CA GLY A 99 -24.84 14.88 -8.81
C GLY A 99 -23.97 13.96 -9.69
N ALA A 100 -24.44 12.76 -10.05
CA ALA A 100 -23.67 11.77 -10.82
C ALA A 100 -23.34 12.10 -12.30
N ALA A 101 -23.73 13.27 -12.84
CA ALA A 101 -23.57 13.55 -14.28
C ALA A 101 -22.36 14.43 -14.64
N GLY A 102 -21.88 15.31 -13.76
CA GLY A 102 -20.74 16.21 -14.03
C GLY A 102 -19.40 15.70 -13.49
N GLY A 103 -19.41 15.00 -12.35
CA GLY A 103 -18.16 14.60 -11.67
C GLY A 103 -17.30 13.59 -12.42
N ALA A 104 -17.87 12.79 -13.33
CA ALA A 104 -17.10 11.82 -14.09
C ALA A 104 -16.21 12.47 -15.17
N GLU A 105 -16.70 13.55 -15.81
CA GLU A 105 -15.94 14.31 -16.79
C GLU A 105 -14.82 15.12 -16.11
N ASP A 106 -15.13 15.74 -14.96
CA ASP A 106 -14.16 16.46 -14.14
C ASP A 106 -13.03 15.54 -13.63
N LEU A 107 -13.36 14.31 -13.21
CA LEU A 107 -12.36 13.30 -12.81
C LEU A 107 -11.48 12.87 -13.99
N ALA A 108 -12.06 12.72 -15.19
CA ALA A 108 -11.30 12.37 -16.39
C ALA A 108 -10.35 13.51 -16.83
N GLU A 109 -10.80 14.77 -16.73
CA GLU A 109 -9.95 15.93 -16.97
C GLU A 109 -8.79 16.00 -15.97
N LEU A 110 -9.10 15.81 -14.68
CA LEU A 110 -8.08 15.77 -13.63
C LEU A 110 -7.05 14.67 -13.86
N ASP A 111 -7.49 13.46 -14.22
CA ASP A 111 -6.62 12.32 -14.54
C ASP A 111 -5.70 12.63 -15.74
N GLN A 112 -6.24 13.30 -16.77
CA GLN A 112 -5.43 13.75 -17.92
C GLN A 112 -4.38 14.79 -17.52
N LEU A 113 -4.75 15.78 -16.69
CA LEU A 113 -3.81 16.78 -16.18
C LEU A 113 -2.71 16.15 -15.33
N LEU A 114 -3.04 15.16 -14.49
CA LEU A 114 -2.07 14.43 -13.67
C LEU A 114 -1.10 13.61 -14.53
N ARG A 115 -1.58 12.95 -15.60
CA ARG A 115 -0.72 12.20 -16.52
C ARG A 115 0.24 13.07 -17.32
N GLN A 116 -0.07 14.34 -17.55
CA GLN A 116 0.86 15.28 -18.18
C GLN A 116 2.05 15.65 -17.28
N ARG A 117 1.93 15.44 -15.96
CA ARG A 117 3.00 15.65 -14.99
C ARG A 117 3.22 14.39 -14.14
N PRO A 118 3.74 13.30 -14.72
CA PRO A 118 3.98 12.06 -14.00
C PRO A 118 5.00 12.28 -12.88
N SER A 119 4.80 11.60 -11.76
CA SER A 119 5.71 11.60 -10.62
C SER A 119 6.69 10.43 -10.69
N GLY A 120 7.82 10.55 -9.99
CA GLY A 120 8.86 9.52 -9.97
C GLY A 120 9.78 9.55 -11.19
N ALA A 121 10.61 8.50 -11.31
CA ALA A 121 11.50 8.34 -12.46
C ALA A 121 10.75 7.72 -13.65
N MET A 122 11.19 8.05 -14.87
CA MET A 122 10.68 7.40 -16.08
C MET A 122 10.97 5.89 -16.03
N PRO A 123 9.97 5.01 -16.26
CA PRO A 123 10.16 3.57 -16.29
C PRO A 123 11.25 3.13 -17.28
N SER A 124 12.05 2.14 -16.91
CA SER A 124 13.17 1.62 -17.71
C SER A 124 12.72 1.12 -19.07
N GLU A 125 11.54 0.53 -19.12
CA GLU A 125 10.93 -0.06 -20.32
C GLU A 125 10.63 1.02 -21.36
N ILE A 126 10.38 2.27 -20.92
CA ILE A 126 10.12 3.42 -21.80
C ILE A 126 11.44 4.14 -22.09
N LYS A 127 12.29 4.32 -21.08
CA LYS A 127 13.57 5.02 -21.22
C LYS A 127 14.53 4.30 -22.16
N GLY A 128 14.49 2.98 -22.21
CA GLY A 128 15.33 2.15 -23.08
C GLY A 128 14.74 1.89 -24.46
N LEU A 129 13.63 2.54 -24.83
CA LEU A 129 13.07 2.42 -26.18
C LEU A 129 13.94 3.18 -27.18
N GLU A 130 14.56 2.42 -28.07
CA GLU A 130 15.25 2.93 -29.24
C GLU A 130 14.31 2.81 -30.45
N PHE A 131 13.84 3.93 -30.99
CA PHE A 131 12.93 3.95 -32.16
C PHE A 131 13.67 3.76 -33.49
N SER A 132 14.74 2.96 -33.52
CA SER A 132 15.55 2.70 -34.72
C SER A 132 14.91 1.70 -35.68
N GLU A 133 13.92 0.92 -35.23
CA GLU A 133 13.32 -0.18 -35.98
C GLU A 133 12.08 0.32 -36.76
N GLY A 134 12.29 0.68 -38.03
CA GLY A 134 11.26 1.25 -38.90
C GLY A 134 11.81 2.20 -39.96
N LEU A 135 13.05 2.66 -39.79
CA LEU A 135 13.79 3.32 -40.86
C LEU A 135 14.23 2.23 -41.85
N ALA A 136 13.63 2.22 -43.04
CA ALA A 136 14.13 1.42 -44.16
C ALA A 136 15.66 1.57 -44.22
N PRO A 137 16.42 0.49 -44.46
CA PRO A 137 17.88 0.52 -44.40
C PRO A 137 18.40 1.54 -45.42
N GLY A 138 18.70 2.78 -44.98
CA GLY A 138 19.10 3.83 -45.92
C GLY A 138 19.00 5.30 -45.52
N LYS A 139 18.39 5.71 -44.40
CA LYS A 139 18.37 7.14 -44.03
C LYS A 139 18.93 7.44 -42.65
N LYS A 140 20.25 7.38 -42.51
CA LYS A 140 20.94 8.05 -41.39
C LYS A 140 20.62 9.55 -41.42
N GLN A 141 20.18 10.10 -40.30
CA GLN A 141 20.74 11.35 -39.77
C GLN A 141 20.54 11.44 -38.27
#